data_AF-A0A5B1CKV6-F1
#
_entry.id   AF-A0A5B1CKV6-F1
#
_cell.length_a   1.000
_cell.length_b   1.000
_cell.length_c   1.000
_cell.angle_alpha   90.00
_cell.angle_beta   90.00
_cell.angle_gamma   90.00
#
_symmetry.space_group_name_H-M   'P 1'
#
loop_
_entity.id
_entity.type
_entity.pdbx_description
1 polymer ?
#
loop_
_entity_poly.entity_id
_entity_poly.type
_entity_poly.pdbx_seq_one_letter_code
_entity_poly.pdbx_strand_id
1 'polypeptide(L)'
;MYLSSRLPTFLVFCSLVVGLFMGPIPFAAAQSYDDEDMYEDDMYGDDMYSGGMYGGGRGAGGGPISIYTAPVLAIFKSMDLKPILASDIKIDVRSGPALEAEAKEVFAAGNQALACQLLYGHIAAEYEEASPALSKVKLSKLLKRPVWNLRWAISMAVRGGEDVEDPSPIAVGTSGGYSADDMEMDMGFRAPQQRNQGRRNPGRRDDDEFMDDSMDDEFMDSTPKQVDDEVPSMLSDDAAEQLDTHLGGVAAACAAEFDKRFAAGDFGSSLQAELADAEAAEAADAMDQQTNLNQRMTGRPLTEEDTPVFSKSVTELLRNAPRALPMWRPGIVFLGVGPSSEIIQTAKAEQIDLLIHFDIVLKSQGRQNQTFVQNVSRARLIHVAEGKSLIVSKAMDSSEVQQLQSSGRLSDTGRYIDDQMSALWRTVDREIKLSEMPKLSPESARRRIGSLLESGGGRNLRTLAEIRLYQSRGLIEMDEVNNAYDIIGGPDALTMMHGPREERLETARNWAIESVSIAEEE
;
A
#
# COMPACT_ATOMS: atom_id res chain seq x y z
N MET A 1 -69.47 -0.74 27.54
CA MET A 1 -70.48 0.05 28.28
C MET A 1 -70.71 -0.68 29.60
N TYR A 2 -70.41 -0.22 30.82
CA TYR A 2 -69.91 1.02 31.44
C TYR A 2 -69.10 0.52 32.68
N LEU A 3 -67.84 0.95 32.93
CA LEU A 3 -67.43 1.96 33.96
C LEU A 3 -67.77 1.53 35.42
N SER A 4 -66.93 1.65 36.46
CA SER A 4 -65.79 2.55 36.72
C SER A 4 -65.18 2.29 38.12
N SER A 5 -63.90 2.70 38.31
CA SER A 5 -63.30 3.29 39.53
C SER A 5 -62.88 2.32 40.67
N ARG A 6 -61.74 2.43 41.39
CA ARG A 6 -60.73 3.48 41.63
C ARG A 6 -59.37 2.86 42.05
N LEU A 7 -58.28 3.57 41.73
CA LEU A 7 -56.94 3.52 42.34
C LEU A 7 -56.93 4.12 43.78
N PRO A 8 -55.88 3.86 44.59
CA PRO A 8 -54.83 4.89 44.73
C PRO A 8 -53.39 4.35 44.82
N THR A 9 -52.51 5.00 44.05
CA THR A 9 -51.23 5.64 44.41
C THR A 9 -50.56 5.26 45.74
N PHE A 10 -49.32 4.74 45.68
CA PHE A 10 -48.22 5.16 46.58
C PHE A 10 -46.87 5.03 45.88
N LEU A 11 -46.27 6.20 45.61
CA LEU A 11 -44.91 6.47 45.17
C LEU A 11 -44.11 6.79 46.44
N VAL A 12 -42.98 6.13 46.70
CA VAL A 12 -41.93 6.65 47.59
C VAL A 12 -40.56 6.42 46.95
N PHE A 13 -40.00 7.54 46.48
CA PHE A 13 -38.60 7.77 46.19
C PHE A 13 -37.74 7.60 47.45
N CYS A 14 -36.56 6.99 47.31
CA CYS A 14 -35.43 7.26 48.20
C CYS A 14 -34.15 7.35 47.37
N SER A 15 -33.88 8.56 46.91
CA SER A 15 -32.52 9.06 46.63
C SER A 15 -31.84 9.31 47.97
N LEU A 16 -30.63 8.79 48.17
CA LEU A 16 -29.74 9.26 49.22
C LEU A 16 -28.40 9.67 48.59
N VAL A 17 -28.26 10.99 48.48
CA VAL A 17 -27.06 11.74 48.17
C VAL A 17 -26.19 11.77 49.43
N VAL A 18 -24.94 11.33 49.32
CA VAL A 18 -23.85 11.79 50.20
C VAL A 18 -22.73 12.28 49.29
N GLY A 19 -22.66 13.59 49.15
CA GLY A 19 -21.50 14.28 48.64
C GLY A 19 -20.55 14.62 49.79
N LEU A 20 -19.27 14.38 49.59
CA LEU A 20 -18.20 15.00 50.37
C LEU A 20 -16.95 15.13 49.49
N PHE A 21 -16.70 16.38 49.06
CA PHE A 21 -15.41 17.04 48.88
C PHE A 21 -14.23 16.24 48.27
N MET A 22 -13.93 16.50 46.99
CA MET A 22 -12.55 16.79 46.56
C MET A 22 -12.58 17.79 45.40
N GLY A 23 -11.89 18.92 45.59
CA GLY A 23 -11.81 20.03 44.64
C GLY A 23 -10.82 19.78 43.50
N PRO A 24 -10.70 20.76 42.58
CA PRO A 24 -9.85 20.66 41.39
C PRO A 24 -8.39 20.79 41.78
N ILE A 25 -7.57 19.81 41.40
CA ILE A 25 -6.11 19.91 41.46
C ILE A 25 -5.65 20.65 40.19
N PRO A 26 -5.04 21.84 40.30
CA PRO A 26 -4.39 22.50 39.18
C PRO A 26 -3.03 21.82 38.94
N PHE A 27 -2.80 21.22 37.78
CA PHE A 27 -1.46 20.84 37.38
C PHE A 27 -0.76 22.02 36.72
N ALA A 28 0.27 22.47 37.44
CA ALA A 28 1.15 23.56 37.12
C ALA A 28 2.03 23.24 35.89
N ALA A 29 2.35 24.31 35.17
CA ALA A 29 3.46 24.37 34.24
C ALA A 29 4.78 23.95 34.93
N ALA A 30 5.51 23.04 34.31
CA ALA A 30 6.89 22.73 34.67
C ALA A 30 7.80 23.23 33.55
N GLN A 31 8.76 24.04 33.98
CA GLN A 31 9.79 24.72 33.22
C GLN A 31 10.85 23.74 32.69
N SER A 32 11.48 24.20 31.61
CA SER A 32 12.86 23.95 31.14
C SER A 32 13.77 23.12 32.06
N TYR A 33 14.37 22.09 31.47
CA TYR A 33 15.75 21.70 31.78
C TYR A 33 16.55 21.74 30.48
N ASP A 34 17.41 22.75 30.41
CA ASP A 34 18.66 22.70 29.67
C ASP A 34 19.54 21.62 30.31
N ASP A 35 20.03 20.68 29.52
CA ASP A 35 21.20 19.87 29.86
C ASP A 35 22.15 19.96 28.66
N GLU A 36 23.06 20.92 28.76
CA GLU A 36 24.32 20.95 28.04
C GLU A 36 25.29 19.91 28.66
N ASP A 37 26.16 19.42 27.78
CA ASP A 37 27.53 18.97 28.04
C ASP A 37 27.86 17.51 28.41
N MET A 38 28.91 17.09 27.70
CA MET A 38 29.94 16.11 28.05
C MET A 38 29.65 14.64 27.74
N TYR A 39 30.14 14.19 26.58
CA TYR A 39 31.20 13.17 26.50
C TYR A 39 32.03 13.37 25.23
N GLU A 40 33.20 13.99 25.41
CA GLU A 40 34.41 13.65 24.66
C GLU A 40 34.82 12.22 25.07
N ASP A 41 35.13 11.35 24.11
CA ASP A 41 36.29 10.48 24.27
C ASP A 41 36.71 9.89 22.91
N ASP A 42 37.97 10.17 22.59
CA ASP A 42 38.74 9.72 21.45
C ASP A 42 39.06 8.23 21.54
N MET A 43 39.06 7.49 20.42
CA MET A 43 39.98 6.37 20.25
C MET A 43 40.21 5.98 18.78
N TYR A 44 41.40 6.34 18.29
CA TYR A 44 42.35 5.58 17.46
C TYR A 44 41.90 4.34 16.67
N GLY A 45 42.34 4.25 15.41
CA GLY A 45 42.44 2.98 14.71
C GLY A 45 42.73 3.06 13.20
N ASP A 46 43.83 3.70 12.83
CA ASP A 46 44.43 3.63 11.49
C ASP A 46 45.02 2.23 11.20
N ASP A 47 45.28 1.96 9.91
CA ASP A 47 46.16 0.92 9.37
C ASP A 47 45.70 -0.56 9.34
N MET A 48 45.48 -1.12 8.14
CA MET A 48 46.54 -1.81 7.38
C MET A 48 46.01 -2.57 6.15
N TYR A 49 46.56 -2.19 5.00
CA TYR A 49 46.80 -3.04 3.83
C TYR A 49 47.64 -4.27 4.22
N SER A 50 47.31 -5.45 3.68
CA SER A 50 48.29 -6.37 3.06
C SER A 50 47.68 -7.75 2.76
N GLY A 51 47.80 -8.17 1.49
CA GLY A 51 48.32 -9.51 1.21
C GLY A 51 47.45 -10.45 0.36
N GLY A 52 48.00 -10.84 -0.79
CA GLY A 52 47.93 -12.25 -1.21
C GLY A 52 47.32 -12.56 -2.59
N MET A 53 48.12 -12.38 -3.65
CA MET A 53 47.99 -13.19 -4.88
C MET A 53 48.37 -14.66 -4.61
N TYR A 54 47.73 -15.63 -5.28
CA TYR A 54 48.33 -16.57 -6.27
C TYR A 54 47.44 -17.81 -6.58
N GLY A 55 47.32 -18.13 -7.88
CA GLY A 55 47.13 -19.49 -8.46
C GLY A 55 45.69 -20.03 -8.46
N GLY A 56 45.07 -20.57 -9.52
CA GLY A 56 45.58 -21.18 -10.75
C GLY A 56 45.26 -22.69 -10.77
N GLY A 57 44.32 -23.16 -11.62
CA GLY A 57 44.31 -24.57 -12.06
C GLY A 57 42.96 -25.32 -12.11
N ARG A 58 42.47 -25.50 -13.35
CA ARG A 58 41.67 -26.59 -13.97
C ARG A 58 41.26 -27.81 -13.13
N GLY A 59 40.04 -28.31 -13.39
CA GLY A 59 39.69 -29.72 -13.20
C GLY A 59 38.26 -30.07 -13.61
N ALA A 60 38.08 -30.67 -14.79
CA ALA A 60 36.85 -31.29 -15.24
C ALA A 60 36.66 -32.66 -14.55
N GLY A 61 35.41 -33.03 -14.24
CA GLY A 61 35.06 -34.35 -13.73
C GLY A 61 33.56 -34.62 -13.85
N GLY A 62 33.17 -35.34 -14.91
CA GLY A 62 31.84 -35.90 -15.09
C GLY A 62 31.66 -37.20 -14.30
N GLY A 63 30.42 -37.46 -13.88
CA GLY A 63 29.97 -38.69 -13.22
C GLY A 63 28.57 -39.11 -13.70
N PRO A 64 28.17 -40.37 -13.51
CA PRO A 64 27.51 -41.16 -14.56
C PRO A 64 26.06 -41.55 -14.23
N ILE A 65 25.07 -40.94 -14.89
CA ILE A 65 23.66 -41.40 -14.90
C ILE A 65 23.01 -41.18 -16.27
N SER A 66 23.66 -41.54 -17.39
CA SER A 66 23.12 -41.29 -18.74
C SER A 66 22.95 -42.52 -19.63
N ILE A 67 22.81 -43.72 -19.06
CA ILE A 67 22.80 -44.97 -19.87
C ILE A 67 21.41 -45.65 -19.93
N TYR A 68 20.38 -45.16 -19.21
CA TYR A 68 19.06 -45.81 -19.21
C TYR A 68 17.86 -44.96 -19.69
N THR A 69 18.05 -43.68 -20.04
CA THR A 69 16.94 -42.80 -20.48
C THR A 69 16.76 -42.71 -22.01
N ALA A 70 17.75 -43.15 -22.78
CA ALA A 70 17.72 -43.02 -24.25
C ALA A 70 16.67 -43.88 -25.00
N PRO A 71 16.28 -45.10 -24.55
CA PRO A 71 15.33 -45.92 -25.33
C PRO A 71 13.85 -45.54 -25.14
N VAL A 72 13.47 -44.94 -24.00
CA VAL A 72 12.05 -44.59 -23.69
C VAL A 72 11.63 -43.29 -24.40
N LEU A 73 12.55 -42.36 -24.59
CA LEU A 73 12.33 -41.10 -25.34
C LEU A 73 12.13 -41.32 -26.84
N ALA A 74 12.57 -42.45 -27.40
CA ALA A 74 12.38 -42.77 -28.82
C ALA A 74 10.96 -43.26 -29.13
N ILE A 75 10.28 -43.88 -28.16
CA ILE A 75 8.90 -44.38 -28.33
C ILE A 75 7.88 -43.25 -28.21
N PHE A 76 8.14 -42.25 -27.35
CA PHE A 76 7.29 -41.06 -27.24
C PHE A 76 7.37 -40.13 -28.46
N LYS A 77 8.47 -40.16 -29.23
CA LYS A 77 8.61 -39.34 -30.44
C LYS A 77 7.87 -39.88 -31.67
N SER A 78 7.35 -41.11 -31.63
CA SER A 78 6.65 -41.74 -32.77
C SER A 78 5.13 -41.71 -32.69
N MET A 79 4.53 -41.10 -31.65
CA MET A 79 3.08 -40.92 -31.57
C MET A 79 2.73 -39.45 -31.84
N ASP A 80 2.16 -39.18 -33.01
CA ASP A 80 1.65 -37.87 -33.38
C ASP A 80 0.30 -37.62 -32.69
N LEU A 81 0.34 -37.13 -31.46
CA LEU A 81 -0.82 -36.81 -30.63
C LEU A 81 -1.42 -35.42 -30.94
N LYS A 82 -0.92 -34.74 -31.97
CA LYS A 82 -1.39 -33.40 -32.39
C LYS A 82 -2.90 -33.29 -32.64
N PRO A 83 -3.63 -34.31 -33.14
CA PRO A 83 -5.07 -34.17 -33.35
C PRO A 83 -5.91 -34.25 -32.06
N ILE A 84 -5.33 -34.68 -30.92
CA ILE A 84 -6.03 -34.79 -29.63
C ILE A 84 -5.73 -33.58 -28.74
N LEU A 85 -4.59 -32.90 -28.93
CA LEU A 85 -4.19 -31.72 -28.18
C LEU A 85 -4.62 -30.39 -28.82
N ALA A 86 -5.20 -30.42 -30.03
CA ALA A 86 -5.75 -29.25 -30.71
C ALA A 86 -7.21 -28.98 -30.32
N SER A 87 -7.52 -28.98 -29.02
CA SER A 87 -8.66 -28.23 -28.52
C SER A 87 -8.17 -26.84 -28.14
N ASP A 88 -8.59 -25.81 -28.88
CA ASP A 88 -8.42 -24.37 -28.57
C ASP A 88 -9.23 -23.96 -27.32
N ILE A 89 -9.16 -24.78 -26.27
CA ILE A 89 -9.61 -24.45 -24.93
C ILE A 89 -8.34 -24.50 -24.10
N LYS A 90 -7.69 -23.34 -23.93
CA LYS A 90 -6.74 -23.14 -22.82
C LYS A 90 -7.55 -23.29 -21.54
N ILE A 91 -7.72 -24.53 -21.07
CA ILE A 91 -8.16 -24.76 -19.69
C ILE A 91 -6.93 -24.43 -18.86
N ASP A 92 -6.86 -23.18 -18.39
CA ASP A 92 -5.93 -22.78 -17.35
C ASP A 92 -6.36 -23.50 -16.06
N VAL A 93 -5.96 -24.76 -15.93
CA VAL A 93 -6.12 -25.53 -14.68
C VAL A 93 -5.10 -24.94 -13.71
N ARG A 94 -5.46 -23.81 -13.12
CA ARG A 94 -4.67 -23.23 -12.03
C ARG A 94 -4.66 -24.22 -10.88
N SER A 95 -3.50 -24.82 -10.66
CA SER A 95 -3.28 -25.78 -9.59
C SER A 95 -3.12 -24.99 -8.29
N GLY A 96 -4.22 -24.81 -7.55
CA GLY A 96 -4.20 -24.14 -6.25
C GLY A 96 -5.60 -23.85 -5.69
N PRO A 97 -5.68 -23.37 -4.44
CA PRO A 97 -6.94 -22.97 -3.82
C PRO A 97 -7.52 -21.76 -4.56
N ALA A 98 -8.82 -21.79 -4.83
CA ALA A 98 -9.44 -20.78 -5.69
C ALA A 98 -9.43 -19.39 -5.02
N LEU A 99 -9.78 -19.32 -3.74
CA LEU A 99 -9.85 -18.05 -3.02
C LEU A 99 -8.47 -17.44 -2.76
N GLU A 100 -7.44 -18.28 -2.59
CA GLU A 100 -6.06 -17.77 -2.45
C GLU A 100 -5.62 -17.11 -3.75
N ALA A 101 -5.81 -17.77 -4.89
CA ALA A 101 -5.47 -17.20 -6.21
C ALA A 101 -6.26 -15.92 -6.50
N GLU A 102 -7.56 -15.89 -6.17
CA GLU A 102 -8.39 -14.69 -6.33
C GLU A 102 -7.92 -13.54 -5.42
N ALA A 103 -7.57 -13.83 -4.16
CA ALA A 103 -7.03 -12.82 -3.25
C ALA A 103 -5.76 -12.16 -3.82
N LYS A 104 -4.91 -12.94 -4.49
CA LYS A 104 -3.67 -12.48 -5.10
C LYS A 104 -3.91 -11.59 -6.31
N GLU A 105 -4.78 -12.03 -7.23
CA GLU A 105 -5.15 -11.22 -8.39
C GLU A 105 -5.82 -9.90 -7.99
N VAL A 106 -6.71 -9.94 -7.00
CA VAL A 106 -7.38 -8.74 -6.48
C VAL A 106 -6.38 -7.79 -5.80
N PHE A 107 -5.34 -8.33 -5.16
CA PHE A 107 -4.25 -7.51 -4.61
C PHE A 107 -3.44 -6.85 -5.73
N ALA A 108 -3.11 -7.59 -6.78
CA ALA A 108 -2.44 -7.07 -7.98
C ALA A 108 -3.30 -6.04 -8.72
N ALA A 109 -4.62 -6.11 -8.62
CA ALA A 109 -5.55 -5.07 -9.10
C ALA A 109 -5.64 -3.83 -8.17
N GLY A 110 -4.81 -3.75 -7.12
CA GLY A 110 -4.77 -2.62 -6.18
C GLY A 110 -5.82 -2.67 -5.06
N ASN A 111 -6.71 -3.67 -5.01
CA ASN A 111 -7.75 -3.76 -3.98
C ASN A 111 -7.28 -4.59 -2.77
N GLN A 112 -6.44 -3.98 -1.93
CA GLN A 112 -5.90 -4.64 -0.73
C GLN A 112 -6.98 -5.06 0.29
N ALA A 113 -8.06 -4.28 0.40
CA ALA A 113 -9.15 -4.56 1.34
C ALA A 113 -9.82 -5.90 1.02
N LEU A 114 -10.27 -6.05 -0.23
CA LEU A 114 -10.92 -7.25 -0.71
C LEU A 114 -9.96 -8.45 -0.74
N ALA A 115 -8.72 -8.24 -1.17
CA ALA A 115 -7.68 -9.28 -1.15
C ALA A 115 -7.49 -9.89 0.25
N CYS A 116 -7.45 -9.06 1.30
CA CYS A 116 -7.35 -9.55 2.67
C CYS A 116 -8.57 -10.38 3.08
N GLN A 117 -9.77 -9.97 2.67
CA GLN A 117 -11.01 -10.68 3.01
C GLN A 117 -11.10 -12.02 2.28
N LEU A 118 -10.72 -12.07 1.00
CA LEU A 118 -10.62 -13.32 0.25
C LEU A 118 -9.58 -14.27 0.85
N LEU A 119 -8.44 -13.76 1.34
CA LEU A 119 -7.46 -14.57 2.07
C LEU A 119 -8.06 -15.15 3.37
N TYR A 120 -8.83 -14.38 4.12
CA TYR A 120 -9.54 -14.90 5.30
C TYR A 120 -10.62 -15.92 4.90
N GLY A 121 -11.33 -15.68 3.79
CA GLY A 121 -12.27 -16.63 3.19
C GLY A 121 -11.61 -17.95 2.81
N HIS A 122 -10.45 -17.91 2.17
CA HIS A 122 -9.64 -19.08 1.85
C HIS A 122 -9.34 -19.91 3.11
N ILE A 123 -8.87 -19.26 4.19
CA ILE A 123 -8.57 -19.94 5.45
C ILE A 123 -9.85 -20.53 6.09
N ALA A 124 -10.96 -19.81 6.01
CA ALA A 124 -12.22 -20.20 6.63
C ALA A 124 -12.93 -21.35 5.89
N ALA A 125 -12.93 -21.33 4.56
CA ALA A 125 -13.72 -22.18 3.67
C ALA A 125 -12.90 -23.32 3.02
N GLU A 126 -11.64 -23.07 2.67
CA GLU A 126 -10.71 -24.04 2.06
C GLU A 126 -9.67 -24.54 3.09
N TYR A 127 -10.11 -24.81 4.32
CA TYR A 127 -9.23 -25.12 5.46
C TYR A 127 -8.19 -26.22 5.21
N GLU A 128 -8.55 -27.28 4.48
CA GLU A 128 -7.65 -28.39 4.16
C GLU A 128 -6.46 -27.96 3.27
N GLU A 129 -6.70 -26.99 2.40
CA GLU A 129 -5.71 -26.44 1.47
C GLU A 129 -4.98 -25.22 2.08
N ALA A 130 -5.53 -24.61 3.14
CA ALA A 130 -5.03 -23.38 3.76
C ALA A 130 -3.83 -23.55 4.71
N SER A 131 -3.24 -24.75 4.81
CA SER A 131 -2.07 -25.00 5.67
C SER A 131 -0.90 -24.03 5.43
N PRO A 132 -0.53 -23.69 4.17
CA PRO A 132 0.52 -22.71 3.90
C PRO A 132 0.16 -21.33 4.42
N ALA A 133 -1.08 -20.85 4.19
CA ALA A 133 -1.54 -19.55 4.68
C ALA A 133 -1.57 -19.50 6.21
N LEU A 134 -2.03 -20.56 6.87
CA LEU A 134 -2.06 -20.68 8.33
C LEU A 134 -0.66 -20.63 8.96
N SER A 135 0.37 -21.13 8.26
CA SER A 135 1.76 -21.09 8.74
C SER A 135 2.38 -19.69 8.70
N LYS A 136 1.89 -18.80 7.82
CA LYS A 136 2.41 -17.43 7.66
C LYS A 136 1.91 -16.45 8.73
N VAL A 137 1.00 -16.89 9.60
CA VAL A 137 0.44 -16.03 10.64
C VAL A 137 1.49 -15.62 11.67
N LYS A 138 1.49 -14.34 12.02
CA LYS A 138 2.36 -13.78 13.07
C LYS A 138 1.53 -13.08 14.14
N LEU A 139 2.14 -12.80 15.29
CA LEU A 139 1.54 -12.03 16.37
C LEU A 139 1.87 -10.55 16.21
N SER A 140 0.85 -9.70 16.17
CA SER A 140 1.01 -8.26 16.38
C SER A 140 0.95 -7.94 17.88
N LYS A 141 2.03 -7.39 18.44
CA LYS A 141 2.06 -6.94 19.84
C LYS A 141 1.14 -5.74 20.06
N LEU A 142 1.10 -4.84 19.08
CA LEU A 142 0.26 -3.65 19.10
C LEU A 142 -1.23 -4.02 19.08
N LEU A 143 -1.65 -4.84 18.12
CA LEU A 143 -3.06 -5.23 17.95
C LEU A 143 -3.49 -6.36 18.91
N LYS A 144 -2.53 -6.99 19.60
CA LYS A 144 -2.74 -8.11 20.54
C LYS A 144 -3.55 -9.26 19.92
N ARG A 145 -3.31 -9.53 18.63
CA ARG A 145 -4.02 -10.55 17.85
C ARG A 145 -3.11 -11.20 16.81
N PRO A 146 -3.42 -12.43 16.36
CA PRO A 146 -2.81 -13.01 15.17
C PRO A 146 -3.17 -12.18 13.93
N VAL A 147 -2.20 -12.00 13.04
CA VAL A 147 -2.30 -11.18 11.83
C VAL A 147 -1.58 -11.88 10.68
N TRP A 148 -2.22 -11.90 9.51
CA TRP A 148 -1.62 -12.40 8.27
C TRP A 148 -0.93 -11.30 7.47
N ASN A 149 -1.51 -10.09 7.45
CA ASN A 149 -0.92 -8.86 6.95
C ASN A 149 -1.45 -7.67 7.76
N LEU A 150 -0.58 -6.73 8.10
CA LEU A 150 -0.97 -5.41 8.61
C LEU A 150 -1.41 -4.53 7.44
N ARG A 151 -2.50 -3.79 7.62
CA ARG A 151 -2.95 -2.80 6.65
C ARG A 151 -2.38 -1.44 6.99
N TRP A 152 -1.61 -0.89 6.05
CA TRP A 152 -0.99 0.43 6.18
C TRP A 152 -1.66 1.44 5.27
N ALA A 153 -1.70 2.67 5.74
CA ALA A 153 -2.06 3.79 4.91
C ALA A 153 -1.13 4.98 5.11
N ILE A 154 -1.11 5.86 4.11
CA ILE A 154 -0.42 7.12 4.10
C ILE A 154 -1.40 8.25 3.77
N SER A 155 -1.15 9.42 4.34
CA SER A 155 -1.93 10.64 4.07
C SER A 155 -1.08 11.86 4.38
N MET A 156 -1.57 13.02 3.98
CA MET A 156 -0.92 14.29 4.32
C MET A 156 -1.93 15.37 4.65
N ALA A 157 -1.49 16.38 5.39
CA ALA A 157 -2.20 17.63 5.60
C ALA A 157 -1.27 18.77 5.19
N VAL A 158 -1.63 19.50 4.15
CA VAL A 158 -0.89 20.69 3.71
C VAL A 158 -1.50 21.92 4.38
N ARG A 159 -0.69 22.69 5.10
CA ARG A 159 -1.08 23.93 5.79
C ARG A 159 -0.14 25.05 5.37
N GLY A 160 -0.66 26.14 4.85
CA GLY A 160 0.17 27.24 4.36
C GLY A 160 -0.56 28.00 3.28
N GLY A 161 -0.10 29.23 2.99
CA GLY A 161 -0.88 30.21 2.22
C GLY A 161 -1.41 29.67 0.89
N GLU A 162 -2.70 29.92 0.63
CA GLU A 162 -3.40 29.62 -0.62
C GLU A 162 -2.67 30.21 -1.87
N ASP A 163 -1.73 31.13 -1.65
CA ASP A 163 -0.91 31.81 -2.65
C ASP A 163 0.41 31.09 -3.00
N VAL A 164 0.67 29.89 -2.46
CA VAL A 164 1.92 29.14 -2.68
C VAL A 164 1.72 28.11 -3.80
N GLU A 165 2.17 28.44 -5.02
CA GLU A 165 2.10 27.54 -6.19
C GLU A 165 3.17 26.44 -6.15
N ASP A 166 4.35 26.72 -5.59
CA ASP A 166 5.45 25.75 -5.48
C ASP A 166 5.72 25.40 -4.00
N PRO A 167 5.43 24.16 -3.55
CA PRO A 167 5.69 23.72 -2.19
C PRO A 167 7.18 23.54 -1.86
N SER A 168 8.09 23.61 -2.85
CA SER A 168 9.54 23.50 -2.70
C SER A 168 9.96 22.37 -1.73
N PRO A 169 9.62 21.11 -2.03
CA PRO A 169 9.93 19.97 -1.17
C PRO A 169 11.44 19.74 -1.06
N ILE A 170 11.85 18.95 -0.08
CA ILE A 170 13.25 18.56 0.08
C ILE A 170 13.64 17.62 -1.07
N ALA A 171 14.46 18.08 -2.02
CA ALA A 171 14.94 17.25 -3.10
C ALA A 171 16.07 16.30 -2.62
N VAL A 172 15.95 15.02 -2.95
CA VAL A 172 17.06 14.05 -2.79
C VAL A 172 17.78 13.97 -4.13
N GLY A 173 18.90 14.68 -4.21
CA GLY A 173 19.77 14.70 -5.38
C GLY A 173 21.21 15.01 -4.96
N THR A 174 22.14 14.20 -5.47
CA THR A 174 23.58 14.38 -5.33
C THR A 174 23.95 15.82 -5.67
N SER A 175 24.70 16.48 -4.79
CA SER A 175 25.32 17.77 -5.09
C SER A 175 26.02 17.71 -6.45
N GLY A 176 25.58 18.49 -7.44
CA GLY A 176 26.34 18.67 -8.67
C GLY A 176 25.50 18.89 -9.91
N GLY A 177 25.02 20.12 -10.10
CA GLY A 177 24.47 20.53 -11.38
C GLY A 177 23.48 21.67 -11.28
N TYR A 178 23.90 22.82 -10.75
CA TYR A 178 23.33 24.04 -11.33
C TYR A 178 23.67 23.98 -12.81
N SER A 179 22.67 23.80 -13.66
CA SER A 179 22.81 24.00 -15.10
C SER A 179 23.40 25.39 -15.29
N ALA A 180 24.65 25.43 -15.76
CA ALA A 180 25.39 26.63 -16.07
C ALA A 180 24.86 27.34 -17.33
N ASP A 181 23.57 27.20 -17.63
CA ASP A 181 22.90 27.80 -18.78
C ASP A 181 22.11 29.06 -18.41
N ASP A 182 21.98 29.41 -17.12
CA ASP A 182 21.20 30.57 -16.67
C ASP A 182 22.02 31.65 -15.92
N MET A 183 23.35 31.59 -16.03
CA MET A 183 24.20 32.75 -15.75
C MET A 183 24.78 33.28 -17.05
N GLU A 184 23.92 33.81 -17.92
CA GLU A 184 24.32 34.82 -18.89
C GLU A 184 24.72 36.09 -18.11
N MET A 185 25.92 36.05 -17.54
CA MET A 185 26.63 37.24 -17.11
C MET A 185 26.88 38.06 -18.39
N ASP A 186 26.04 39.06 -18.60
CA ASP A 186 26.24 40.21 -19.49
C ASP A 186 27.50 40.97 -19.07
N MET A 187 28.65 40.33 -19.30
CA MET A 187 29.97 40.94 -19.29
C MET A 187 30.11 41.68 -20.60
N GLY A 188 29.70 42.95 -20.56
CA GLY A 188 29.84 43.90 -21.65
C GLY A 188 31.21 43.85 -22.30
N PHE A 189 31.28 43.21 -23.47
CA PHE A 189 32.38 43.35 -24.41
C PHE A 189 31.86 43.91 -25.73
N ARG A 190 31.93 45.24 -25.78
CA ARG A 190 31.70 46.09 -26.93
C ARG A 190 32.76 45.80 -28.00
N ALA A 191 32.38 45.23 -29.14
CA ALA A 191 33.17 45.26 -30.37
C ALA A 191 32.30 45.74 -31.55
N PRO A 192 32.80 46.62 -32.44
CA PRO A 192 31.96 47.39 -33.34
C PRO A 192 31.88 46.83 -34.77
N GLN A 193 30.79 47.21 -35.44
CA GLN A 193 30.60 47.31 -36.90
C GLN A 193 30.66 46.02 -37.75
N GLN A 194 29.55 45.72 -38.41
CA GLN A 194 29.49 45.96 -39.85
C GLN A 194 28.05 46.15 -40.37
N ARG A 195 27.88 47.25 -41.08
CA ARG A 195 26.72 47.60 -41.90
C ARG A 195 26.38 46.45 -42.85
N ASN A 196 25.12 46.03 -42.87
CA ASN A 196 24.52 45.64 -44.14
C ASN A 196 23.13 46.25 -44.28
N GLN A 197 22.99 47.05 -45.33
CA GLN A 197 21.82 47.86 -45.63
C GLN A 197 20.85 47.06 -46.47
N GLY A 198 19.56 47.18 -46.11
CA GLY A 198 18.49 47.34 -47.08
C GLY A 198 17.85 46.06 -47.59
N ARG A 199 16.58 45.88 -47.25
CA ARG A 199 15.50 45.99 -48.25
C ARG A 199 14.15 46.20 -47.57
N ARG A 200 13.55 47.35 -47.92
CA ARG A 200 12.13 47.64 -47.76
C ARG A 200 11.33 46.71 -48.66
N ASN A 201 10.16 46.25 -48.21
CA ASN A 201 9.03 46.05 -49.11
C ASN A 201 7.71 46.38 -48.37
N PRO A 202 6.97 47.42 -48.78
CA PRO A 202 5.67 47.76 -48.23
C PRO A 202 4.52 47.30 -49.14
N GLY A 203 3.40 46.87 -48.55
CA GLY A 203 2.08 46.96 -49.17
C GLY A 203 1.34 45.65 -49.45
N ARG A 204 0.21 45.48 -48.75
CA ARG A 204 -1.09 44.93 -49.21
C ARG A 204 -2.03 44.94 -48.01
N ARG A 205 -2.91 45.94 -47.90
CA ARG A 205 -4.27 46.04 -48.48
C ARG A 205 -5.22 44.96 -47.97
N ASP A 206 -6.19 45.47 -47.22
CA ASP A 206 -7.54 44.95 -46.95
C ASP A 206 -8.14 44.26 -48.17
N ASP A 207 -8.93 43.21 -47.93
CA ASP A 207 -10.13 42.92 -48.71
C ASP A 207 -11.10 42.09 -47.86
N ASP A 208 -12.37 42.39 -48.11
CA ASP A 208 -13.57 42.11 -47.33
C ASP A 208 -14.09 40.67 -47.41
N GLU A 209 -14.93 40.35 -46.42
CA GLU A 209 -16.20 39.61 -46.49
C GLU A 209 -16.45 38.71 -47.72
N PHE A 210 -16.54 37.40 -47.46
CA PHE A 210 -17.45 36.51 -48.20
C PHE A 210 -18.12 35.52 -47.24
N MET A 211 -19.46 35.56 -47.23
CA MET A 211 -20.31 34.51 -46.71
C MET A 211 -20.17 33.25 -47.56
N ASP A 212 -20.24 32.06 -46.95
CA ASP A 212 -20.89 30.93 -47.62
C ASP A 212 -21.49 29.94 -46.61
N ASP A 213 -22.68 29.49 -46.98
CA ASP A 213 -23.56 28.56 -46.31
C ASP A 213 -23.04 27.10 -46.39
N SER A 214 -23.23 26.33 -45.32
CA SER A 214 -23.54 24.89 -45.32
C SER A 214 -23.60 24.45 -43.85
N MET A 215 -24.78 24.38 -43.22
CA MET A 215 -25.62 23.18 -43.19
C MET A 215 -24.89 21.92 -43.63
N ASP A 216 -24.31 21.19 -42.67
CA ASP A 216 -24.15 19.73 -42.75
C ASP A 216 -24.11 19.13 -41.34
N ASP A 217 -25.16 18.36 -41.06
CA ASP A 217 -25.27 17.22 -40.14
C ASP A 217 -24.70 17.33 -38.72
N GLU A 218 -25.59 17.73 -37.80
CA GLU A 218 -25.63 17.22 -36.42
C GLU A 218 -25.94 15.71 -36.44
N PHE A 219 -24.98 14.89 -36.87
CA PHE A 219 -24.99 13.47 -36.55
C PHE A 219 -24.59 13.34 -35.08
N MET A 220 -25.60 13.11 -34.23
CA MET A 220 -25.40 12.65 -32.86
C MET A 220 -24.65 11.32 -32.90
N ASP A 221 -23.32 11.39 -32.83
CA ASP A 221 -22.47 10.27 -32.43
C ASP A 221 -22.75 9.99 -30.95
N SER A 222 -23.87 9.29 -30.77
CA SER A 222 -24.25 8.59 -29.56
C SER A 222 -23.64 7.19 -29.64
N THR A 223 -22.34 7.13 -29.91
CA THR A 223 -21.56 6.02 -29.42
C THR A 223 -21.64 6.12 -27.90
N PRO A 224 -22.20 5.11 -27.21
CA PRO A 224 -22.05 5.06 -25.76
C PRO A 224 -20.55 5.12 -25.52
N LYS A 225 -20.10 6.13 -24.77
CA LYS A 225 -18.74 6.18 -24.22
C LYS A 225 -18.52 4.79 -23.62
N GLN A 226 -17.77 3.95 -24.34
CA GLN A 226 -17.27 2.72 -23.74
C GLN A 226 -16.55 3.25 -22.51
N VAL A 227 -17.07 2.89 -21.35
CA VAL A 227 -16.29 3.00 -20.12
C VAL A 227 -15.10 2.12 -20.46
N ASP A 228 -13.97 2.75 -20.77
CA ASP A 228 -12.73 2.03 -20.99
C ASP A 228 -12.59 1.15 -19.74
N ASP A 229 -12.70 -0.17 -19.93
CA ASP A 229 -12.38 -1.17 -18.92
C ASP A 229 -10.84 -1.08 -18.74
N GLU A 230 -10.33 0.09 -18.31
CA GLU A 230 -8.94 0.31 -17.97
C GLU A 230 -8.62 -0.67 -16.86
N VAL A 231 -7.69 -1.58 -17.17
CA VAL A 231 -7.26 -2.59 -16.21
C VAL A 231 -6.72 -1.85 -14.99
N PRO A 232 -7.25 -2.11 -13.78
CA PRO A 232 -6.79 -1.41 -12.59
C PRO A 232 -5.29 -1.67 -12.40
N SER A 233 -4.48 -0.62 -12.54
CA SER A 233 -3.07 -0.66 -12.13
C SER A 233 -3.01 -0.86 -10.61
N MET A 234 -2.11 -1.73 -10.15
CA MET A 234 -1.89 -1.96 -8.72
C MET A 234 -1.56 -0.64 -8.01
N LEU A 235 -0.74 0.19 -8.64
CA LEU A 235 -0.20 1.42 -8.06
C LEU A 235 -0.84 2.64 -8.73
N SER A 236 -1.09 3.66 -7.92
CA SER A 236 -1.65 4.93 -8.36
C SER A 236 -0.55 5.96 -8.59
N ASP A 237 -0.38 6.35 -9.86
CA ASP A 237 0.55 7.41 -10.25
C ASP A 237 0.13 8.76 -9.65
N ASP A 238 -1.17 9.04 -9.56
CA ASP A 238 -1.71 10.25 -8.90
C ASP A 238 -1.32 10.33 -7.42
N ALA A 239 -1.43 9.21 -6.67
CA ALA A 239 -0.98 9.17 -5.28
C ALA A 239 0.53 9.42 -5.16
N ALA A 240 1.32 8.86 -6.07
CA ALA A 240 2.77 9.07 -6.11
C ALA A 240 3.12 10.52 -6.45
N GLU A 241 2.46 11.12 -7.44
CA GLU A 241 2.65 12.51 -7.86
C GLU A 241 2.30 13.50 -6.74
N GLN A 242 1.18 13.30 -6.04
CA GLN A 242 0.80 14.15 -4.91
C GLN A 242 1.82 14.07 -3.76
N LEU A 243 2.30 12.86 -3.44
CA LEU A 243 3.32 12.67 -2.41
C LEU A 243 4.66 13.28 -2.81
N ASP A 244 5.10 13.08 -4.05
CA ASP A 244 6.37 13.64 -4.54
C ASP A 244 6.32 15.17 -4.61
N THR A 245 5.22 15.74 -5.08
CA THR A 245 5.01 17.19 -5.17
C THR A 245 5.18 17.87 -3.81
N HIS A 246 4.63 17.30 -2.73
CA HIS A 246 4.64 17.96 -1.42
C HIS A 246 5.79 17.54 -0.49
N LEU A 247 6.30 16.32 -0.63
CA LEU A 247 7.32 15.74 0.26
C LEU A 247 8.64 15.45 -0.44
N GLY A 248 8.64 15.22 -1.75
CA GLY A 248 9.80 14.88 -2.57
C GLY A 248 10.65 13.76 -1.96
N GLY A 249 11.88 14.10 -1.61
CA GLY A 249 12.85 13.20 -0.99
C GLY A 249 12.38 12.56 0.32
N VAL A 250 11.49 13.22 1.08
CA VAL A 250 10.90 12.64 2.30
C VAL A 250 9.96 11.47 1.95
N ALA A 251 9.17 11.59 0.89
CA ALA A 251 8.33 10.49 0.39
C ALA A 251 9.20 9.34 -0.13
N ALA A 252 10.27 9.65 -0.87
CA ALA A 252 11.20 8.64 -1.38
C ALA A 252 11.89 7.85 -0.25
N ALA A 253 12.41 8.54 0.77
CA ALA A 253 13.03 7.89 1.94
C ALA A 253 12.03 7.05 2.73
N CYS A 254 10.81 7.56 2.90
CA CYS A 254 9.74 6.82 3.58
C CYS A 254 9.35 5.55 2.82
N ALA A 255 9.23 5.63 1.49
CA ALA A 255 8.96 4.48 0.63
C ALA A 255 10.08 3.43 0.76
N ALA A 256 11.35 3.83 0.63
CA ALA A 256 12.48 2.92 0.68
C ALA A 256 12.56 2.11 1.99
N GLU A 257 12.38 2.78 3.14
CA GLU A 257 12.38 2.11 4.45
C GLU A 257 11.13 1.26 4.68
N PHE A 258 9.99 1.62 4.08
CA PHE A 258 8.81 0.76 4.09
C PHE A 258 9.00 -0.48 3.22
N ASP A 259 9.40 -0.31 1.96
CA ASP A 259 9.59 -1.39 0.97
C ASP A 259 10.58 -2.43 1.49
N LYS A 260 11.66 -1.99 2.14
CA LYS A 260 12.62 -2.88 2.83
C LYS A 260 11.96 -3.75 3.90
N ARG A 261 11.10 -3.18 4.74
CA ARG A 261 10.40 -3.93 5.82
C ARG A 261 9.29 -4.78 5.28
N PHE A 262 8.62 -4.30 4.24
CA PHE A 262 7.63 -5.04 3.50
C PHE A 262 8.29 -6.27 2.87
N ALA A 263 9.32 -6.14 2.06
CA ALA A 263 10.07 -7.27 1.49
C ALA A 263 10.63 -8.25 2.55
N ALA A 264 10.98 -7.77 3.74
CA ALA A 264 11.43 -8.61 4.85
C ALA A 264 10.30 -9.41 5.54
N GLY A 265 9.02 -9.16 5.22
CA GLY A 265 7.88 -9.79 5.88
C GLY A 265 7.61 -9.30 7.30
N ASP A 266 8.10 -8.11 7.64
CA ASP A 266 7.91 -7.52 8.98
C ASP A 266 6.45 -7.11 9.24
N PHE A 267 5.69 -6.90 8.16
CA PHE A 267 4.27 -6.55 8.19
C PHE A 267 3.33 -7.70 7.78
N GLY A 268 3.87 -8.90 7.60
CA GLY A 268 3.14 -10.10 7.20
C GLY A 268 3.41 -10.48 5.75
N SER A 269 3.65 -11.76 5.48
CA SER A 269 4.16 -12.25 4.19
C SER A 269 3.09 -12.93 3.34
N SER A 270 1.82 -12.83 3.69
CA SER A 270 0.77 -13.62 3.05
C SER A 270 0.43 -13.12 1.66
N LEU A 271 0.52 -11.81 1.43
CA LEU A 271 0.33 -11.17 0.12
C LEU A 271 1.64 -10.74 -0.57
N GLN A 272 2.80 -10.93 0.09
CA GLN A 272 4.09 -10.40 -0.38
C GLN A 272 4.85 -11.31 -1.33
N ALA A 273 4.68 -12.63 -1.17
CA ALA A 273 5.42 -13.63 -1.94
C ALA A 273 5.25 -13.45 -3.46
N GLU A 274 4.18 -12.77 -3.89
CA GLU A 274 3.83 -12.63 -5.29
C GLU A 274 4.18 -11.30 -5.93
N LEU A 275 4.67 -10.30 -5.19
CA LEU A 275 5.38 -9.19 -5.85
C LEU A 275 6.62 -9.70 -6.57
N ALA A 276 7.32 -10.66 -5.96
CA ALA A 276 8.46 -11.30 -6.59
C ALA A 276 8.06 -12.12 -7.84
N ASP A 277 6.88 -12.75 -7.84
CA ASP A 277 6.39 -13.54 -8.97
C ASP A 277 5.78 -12.66 -10.09
N ALA A 278 5.08 -11.57 -9.73
CA ALA A 278 4.52 -10.59 -10.67
C ALA A 278 5.63 -9.76 -11.33
N GLU A 279 6.62 -9.27 -10.56
CA GLU A 279 7.81 -8.61 -11.12
C GLU A 279 8.63 -9.57 -11.99
N ALA A 280 8.72 -10.86 -11.62
CA ALA A 280 9.39 -11.85 -12.45
C ALA A 280 8.62 -12.16 -13.75
N ALA A 281 7.28 -12.14 -13.72
CA ALA A 281 6.44 -12.31 -14.90
C ALA A 281 6.55 -11.10 -15.84
N GLU A 282 6.48 -9.87 -15.31
CA GLU A 282 6.70 -8.65 -16.09
C GLU A 282 8.12 -8.57 -16.65
N ALA A 283 9.14 -8.97 -15.88
CA ALA A 283 10.51 -9.03 -16.37
C ALA A 283 10.71 -10.11 -17.45
N ALA A 284 9.99 -11.23 -17.36
CA ALA A 284 10.00 -12.28 -18.37
C ALA A 284 9.30 -11.82 -19.67
N ASP A 285 8.16 -11.14 -19.56
CA ASP A 285 7.47 -10.54 -20.71
C ASP A 285 8.30 -9.41 -21.33
N ALA A 286 8.97 -8.58 -20.53
CA ALA A 286 9.88 -7.56 -21.01
C ALA A 286 11.09 -8.17 -21.74
N MET A 287 11.64 -9.29 -21.26
CA MET A 287 12.68 -10.04 -21.97
C MET A 287 12.17 -10.65 -23.27
N ASP A 288 10.97 -11.24 -23.31
CA ASP A 288 10.38 -11.79 -24.53
C ASP A 288 10.05 -10.70 -25.57
N GLN A 289 9.65 -9.51 -25.14
CA GLN A 289 9.51 -8.33 -25.99
C GLN A 289 10.86 -7.86 -26.55
N GLN A 290 11.94 -7.93 -25.75
CA GLN A 290 13.30 -7.60 -26.20
C GLN A 290 13.85 -8.62 -27.20
N THR A 291 13.52 -9.90 -27.07
CA THR A 291 13.85 -10.94 -28.06
C THR A 291 13.01 -10.82 -29.34
N ASN A 292 11.76 -10.36 -29.25
CA ASN A 292 10.85 -10.15 -30.39
C ASN A 292 11.05 -8.82 -31.14
N LEU A 293 11.81 -7.87 -30.59
CA LEU A 293 12.20 -6.62 -31.28
C LEU A 293 13.03 -6.87 -32.55
N ASN A 294 13.73 -8.02 -32.65
CA ASN A 294 14.44 -8.43 -33.87
C ASN A 294 13.53 -9.07 -34.95
N GLN A 295 12.25 -9.34 -34.67
CA GLN A 295 11.30 -9.93 -35.63
C GLN A 295 10.20 -8.97 -36.14
N ARG A 296 10.08 -7.75 -35.61
CA ARG A 296 8.97 -6.81 -35.90
C ARG A 296 9.11 -5.97 -37.19
N MET A 297 9.89 -6.38 -38.18
CA MET A 297 9.96 -5.68 -39.49
C MET A 297 8.83 -6.05 -40.48
N THR A 298 7.78 -6.76 -40.04
CA THR A 298 6.56 -6.97 -40.83
C THR A 298 5.35 -6.58 -40.00
N GLY A 299 4.68 -5.51 -40.42
CA GLY A 299 3.61 -4.83 -39.69
C GLY A 299 2.50 -5.76 -39.19
N ARG A 300 2.45 -5.92 -37.86
CA ARG A 300 1.30 -6.45 -37.15
C ARG A 300 0.64 -5.26 -36.41
N PRO A 301 -0.67 -5.03 -36.56
CA PRO A 301 -1.35 -4.01 -35.78
C PRO A 301 -1.28 -4.36 -34.30
N LEU A 302 -1.17 -3.33 -33.44
CA LEU A 302 -1.28 -3.45 -31.99
C LEU A 302 -2.68 -4.00 -31.68
N THR A 303 -2.76 -5.28 -31.30
CA THR A 303 -3.97 -5.86 -30.68
C THR A 303 -3.88 -5.64 -29.17
N GLU A 304 -5.05 -5.54 -28.53
CA GLU A 304 -5.34 -5.31 -27.09
C GLU A 304 -4.69 -6.30 -26.09
N GLU A 305 -3.60 -6.97 -26.45
CA GLU A 305 -3.02 -8.13 -25.73
C GLU A 305 -1.99 -7.77 -24.65
N ASP A 306 -1.73 -6.49 -24.35
CA ASP A 306 -0.88 -6.07 -23.22
C ASP A 306 -1.69 -5.79 -21.94
N THR A 307 -2.91 -6.34 -21.84
CA THR A 307 -3.75 -6.23 -20.64
C THR A 307 -3.48 -7.38 -19.67
N PRO A 308 -3.30 -7.13 -18.35
CA PRO A 308 -3.34 -8.18 -17.34
C PRO A 308 -4.67 -8.93 -17.43
N VAL A 309 -4.64 -10.14 -17.97
CA VAL A 309 -5.86 -10.96 -18.12
C VAL A 309 -6.19 -11.56 -16.76
N PHE A 310 -6.98 -10.84 -15.96
CA PHE A 310 -7.55 -11.37 -14.72
C PHE A 310 -8.51 -12.53 -15.02
N SER A 311 -8.66 -13.43 -14.06
CA SER A 311 -9.67 -14.48 -14.17
C SER A 311 -11.09 -13.88 -14.21
N LYS A 312 -12.02 -14.53 -14.92
CA LYS A 312 -13.41 -14.05 -15.05
C LYS A 312 -14.08 -13.83 -13.69
N SER A 313 -13.78 -14.70 -12.72
CA SER A 313 -14.32 -14.55 -11.35
C SER A 313 -13.78 -13.29 -10.69
N VAL A 314 -12.50 -12.97 -10.84
CA VAL A 314 -11.92 -11.75 -10.27
C VAL A 314 -12.45 -10.49 -10.95
N THR A 315 -12.63 -10.50 -12.28
CA THR A 315 -13.26 -9.37 -12.97
C THR A 315 -14.68 -9.11 -12.44
N GLU A 316 -15.45 -10.16 -12.18
CA GLU A 316 -16.79 -10.04 -11.59
C GLU A 316 -16.73 -9.54 -10.14
N LEU A 317 -15.79 -10.05 -9.33
CA LEU A 317 -15.57 -9.58 -7.96
C LEU A 317 -15.21 -8.10 -7.91
N LEU A 318 -14.29 -7.64 -8.77
CA LEU A 318 -13.87 -6.25 -8.85
C LEU A 318 -14.99 -5.32 -9.33
N ARG A 319 -15.88 -5.80 -10.20
CA ARG A 319 -17.06 -5.05 -10.66
C ARG A 319 -18.12 -4.88 -9.57
N ASN A 320 -18.26 -5.85 -8.69
CA ASN A 320 -19.24 -5.83 -7.60
C ASN A 320 -18.69 -5.21 -6.31
N ALA A 321 -17.37 -5.08 -6.18
CA ALA A 321 -16.72 -4.50 -5.02
C ALA A 321 -16.73 -2.96 -5.05
N PRO A 322 -16.69 -2.31 -3.88
CA PRO A 322 -16.43 -0.88 -3.77
C PRO A 322 -15.15 -0.46 -4.50
N ARG A 323 -15.10 0.82 -4.89
CA ARG A 323 -13.90 1.37 -5.54
C ARG A 323 -12.74 1.32 -4.54
N ALA A 324 -11.69 0.58 -4.89
CA ALA A 324 -10.50 0.51 -4.07
C ALA A 324 -9.84 1.89 -3.93
N LEU A 325 -9.36 2.17 -2.72
CA LEU A 325 -8.50 3.31 -2.49
C LEU A 325 -7.17 3.14 -3.24
N PRO A 326 -6.58 4.25 -3.73
CA PRO A 326 -5.35 4.20 -4.51
C PRO A 326 -4.20 3.66 -3.65
N MET A 327 -3.45 2.68 -4.18
CA MET A 327 -2.26 2.18 -3.51
C MET A 327 -1.04 2.99 -3.95
N TRP A 328 -0.29 3.54 -2.99
CA TRP A 328 0.94 4.27 -3.29
C TRP A 328 2.14 3.34 -3.47
N ARG A 329 2.24 2.35 -2.59
CA ARG A 329 3.27 1.30 -2.60
C ARG A 329 2.61 -0.02 -2.24
N PRO A 330 3.15 -1.16 -2.66
CA PRO A 330 2.57 -2.45 -2.32
C PRO A 330 2.34 -2.58 -0.80
N GLY A 331 1.06 -2.69 -0.40
CA GLY A 331 0.67 -2.77 1.01
C GLY A 331 0.48 -1.45 1.74
N ILE A 332 0.69 -0.29 1.11
CA ILE A 332 0.35 1.06 1.60
C ILE A 332 -0.69 1.73 0.70
N VAL A 333 -1.84 2.03 1.28
CA VAL A 333 -2.93 2.77 0.63
C VAL A 333 -2.79 4.27 0.89
N PHE A 334 -3.08 5.11 -0.11
CA PHE A 334 -3.18 6.56 0.05
C PHE A 334 -4.61 6.99 0.36
N LEU A 335 -4.80 7.70 1.49
CA LEU A 335 -6.11 8.19 1.93
C LEU A 335 -6.40 9.63 1.48
N GLY A 336 -5.48 10.26 0.75
CA GLY A 336 -5.63 11.63 0.27
C GLY A 336 -5.03 12.70 1.19
N VAL A 337 -5.44 13.93 0.90
CA VAL A 337 -5.00 15.15 1.56
C VAL A 337 -6.12 15.67 2.46
N GLY A 338 -5.87 15.85 3.76
CA GLY A 338 -6.87 16.33 4.70
C GLY A 338 -6.36 16.35 6.14
N PRO A 339 -7.13 16.94 7.08
CA PRO A 339 -6.74 16.96 8.48
C PRO A 339 -6.76 15.54 9.06
N SER A 340 -5.81 15.25 9.96
CA SER A 340 -5.70 13.90 10.56
C SER A 340 -6.98 13.38 11.20
N SER A 341 -7.86 14.25 11.71
CA SER A 341 -9.12 13.81 12.32
C SER A 341 -10.08 13.15 11.33
N GLU A 342 -10.19 13.69 10.12
CA GLU A 342 -11.06 13.16 9.05
C GLU A 342 -10.42 11.90 8.46
N ILE A 343 -9.12 11.95 8.18
CA ILE A 343 -8.40 10.80 7.63
C ILE A 343 -8.41 9.60 8.59
N ILE A 344 -8.36 9.81 9.91
CA ILE A 344 -8.48 8.70 10.88
C ILE A 344 -9.87 8.05 10.80
N GLN A 345 -10.93 8.81 10.50
CA GLN A 345 -12.27 8.23 10.34
C GLN A 345 -12.34 7.38 9.08
N THR A 346 -11.86 7.89 7.94
CA THR A 346 -11.75 7.12 6.70
C THR A 346 -10.89 5.86 6.90
N ALA A 347 -9.76 5.98 7.59
CA ALA A 347 -8.89 4.84 7.90
C ALA A 347 -9.59 3.78 8.76
N LYS A 348 -10.48 4.19 9.68
CA LYS A 348 -11.27 3.26 10.51
C LYS A 348 -12.32 2.53 9.69
N ALA A 349 -13.07 3.25 8.86
CA ALA A 349 -14.07 2.69 7.96
C ALA A 349 -13.41 1.62 7.06
N GLU A 350 -12.26 1.97 6.51
CA GLU A 350 -11.45 1.11 5.64
C GLU A 350 -10.69 0.01 6.38
N GLN A 351 -10.86 -0.14 7.70
CA GLN A 351 -10.21 -1.16 8.53
C GLN A 351 -8.67 -1.17 8.40
N ILE A 352 -8.06 0.00 8.25
CA ILE A 352 -6.61 0.19 8.29
C ILE A 352 -6.12 0.01 9.73
N ASP A 353 -4.99 -0.66 9.92
CA ASP A 353 -4.40 -0.85 11.25
C ASP A 353 -3.51 0.35 11.65
N LEU A 354 -2.71 0.84 10.69
CA LEU A 354 -1.68 1.85 10.92
C LEU A 354 -1.69 2.94 9.84
N LEU A 355 -1.53 4.18 10.27
CA LEU A 355 -1.51 5.37 9.40
C LEU A 355 -0.23 6.17 9.61
N ILE A 356 0.48 6.46 8.51
CA ILE A 356 1.54 7.47 8.45
C ILE A 356 0.91 8.77 7.92
N HIS A 357 0.82 9.79 8.76
CA HIS A 357 0.24 11.08 8.40
C HIS A 357 1.30 12.16 8.39
N PHE A 358 1.50 12.82 7.25
CA PHE A 358 2.45 13.91 7.10
C PHE A 358 1.77 15.26 7.34
N ASP A 359 2.17 15.99 8.37
CA ASP A 359 1.83 17.41 8.51
C ASP A 359 2.86 18.25 7.77
N ILE A 360 2.43 18.96 6.74
CA ILE A 360 3.27 19.80 5.89
C ILE A 360 2.87 21.25 6.14
N VAL A 361 3.83 22.06 6.58
CA VAL A 361 3.63 23.49 6.82
C VAL A 361 4.45 24.28 5.82
N LEU A 362 3.78 24.96 4.90
CA LEU A 362 4.38 25.85 3.91
C LEU A 362 4.39 27.28 4.46
N LYS A 363 5.57 27.86 4.60
CA LYS A 363 5.75 29.25 5.03
C LYS A 363 6.37 30.06 3.91
N SER A 364 5.68 31.11 3.49
CA SER A 364 6.25 32.12 2.61
C SER A 364 7.23 32.99 3.40
N GLN A 365 8.51 32.96 3.04
CA GLN A 365 9.55 33.81 3.58
C GLN A 365 10.12 34.70 2.47
N GLY A 366 10.02 36.01 2.63
CA GLY A 366 10.60 36.93 1.66
C GLY A 366 10.76 38.36 2.18
N ARG A 367 11.80 39.04 1.69
CA ARG A 367 11.95 40.49 1.80
C ARG A 367 11.78 41.10 0.41
N GLN A 368 10.71 41.88 0.24
CA GLN A 368 10.34 42.80 -0.86
C GLN A 368 10.46 42.35 -2.33
N ASN A 369 11.36 41.44 -2.74
CA ASN A 369 11.56 41.03 -4.15
C ASN A 369 11.90 39.53 -4.36
N GLN A 370 12.09 38.73 -3.32
CA GLN A 370 12.28 37.27 -3.44
C GLN A 370 11.41 36.58 -2.40
N THR A 371 10.43 35.80 -2.86
CA THR A 371 9.56 34.97 -2.03
C THR A 371 10.08 33.54 -2.14
N PHE A 372 10.67 33.04 -1.06
CA PHE A 372 11.07 31.64 -0.94
C PHE A 372 10.03 30.90 -0.10
N VAL A 373 9.73 29.66 -0.46
CA VAL A 373 8.79 28.81 0.26
C VAL A 373 9.57 27.84 1.13
N GLN A 374 9.42 27.99 2.44
CA GLN A 374 9.96 27.07 3.42
C GLN A 374 8.95 25.95 3.65
N ASN A 375 9.36 24.72 3.33
CA ASN A 375 8.58 23.50 3.55
C ASN A 375 9.05 22.82 4.84
N VAL A 376 8.16 22.75 5.83
CA VAL A 376 8.43 22.04 7.08
C VAL A 376 7.48 20.86 7.19
N SER A 377 8.02 19.64 7.06
CA SER A 377 7.24 18.41 7.13
C SER A 377 7.50 17.62 8.42
N ARG A 378 6.46 16.94 8.93
CA ARG A 378 6.53 16.03 10.08
C ARG A 378 5.68 14.80 9.81
N ALA A 379 6.26 13.61 9.89
CA ALA A 379 5.52 12.35 9.88
C ALA A 379 5.00 12.01 11.28
N ARG A 380 3.72 11.64 11.38
CA ARG A 380 3.08 11.06 12.56
C ARG A 380 2.69 9.62 12.27
N LEU A 381 3.08 8.71 13.15
CA LEU A 381 2.61 7.33 13.12
C LEU A 381 1.42 7.19 14.06
N ILE A 382 0.30 6.67 13.56
CA ILE A 382 -0.98 6.64 14.25
C ILE A 382 -1.51 5.20 14.28
N HIS A 383 -1.91 4.74 15.47
CA HIS A 383 -2.68 3.51 15.62
C HIS A 383 -4.16 3.83 15.40
N VAL A 384 -4.72 3.33 14.29
CA VAL A 384 -6.04 3.77 13.80
C VAL A 384 -7.16 3.37 14.76
N ALA A 385 -7.12 2.16 15.31
CA ALA A 385 -8.15 1.69 16.24
C ALA A 385 -8.29 2.60 17.48
N GLU A 386 -7.16 3.05 18.05
CA GLU A 386 -7.17 3.99 19.18
C GLU A 386 -7.30 5.45 18.76
N GLY A 387 -7.02 5.79 17.49
CA GLY A 387 -6.92 7.16 17.01
C GLY A 387 -5.77 7.96 17.65
N LYS A 388 -4.79 7.27 18.27
CA LYS A 388 -3.68 7.91 18.99
C LYS A 388 -2.40 7.88 18.16
N SER A 389 -1.65 8.97 18.21
CA SER A 389 -0.30 9.03 17.67
C SER A 389 0.65 8.25 18.59
N LEU A 390 1.36 7.29 18.02
CA LEU A 390 2.38 6.49 18.70
C LEU A 390 3.70 7.27 18.79
N ILE A 391 4.09 7.93 17.71
CA ILE A 391 5.32 8.72 17.62
C ILE A 391 5.18 9.78 16.54
N VAL A 392 5.90 10.88 16.74
CA VAL A 392 6.07 11.96 15.75
C VAL A 392 7.56 12.07 15.44
N SER A 393 7.89 12.10 14.16
CA SER A 393 9.25 12.35 13.68
C SER A 393 9.69 13.79 14.03
N LYS A 394 10.99 14.03 13.92
CA LYS A 394 11.50 15.41 13.99
C LYS A 394 11.07 16.20 12.75
N ALA A 395 11.07 17.53 12.87
CA ALA A 395 10.74 18.39 11.75
C ALA A 395 11.83 18.29 10.68
N MET A 396 11.41 18.14 9.42
CA MET A 396 12.28 18.16 8.25
C MET A 396 12.03 19.47 7.52
N ASP A 397 13.04 20.33 7.41
CA ASP A 397 12.92 21.69 6.89
C ASP A 397 13.75 21.90 5.63
N SER A 398 13.11 22.30 4.53
CA SER A 398 13.80 22.53 3.25
C SER A 398 14.82 23.67 3.32
N SER A 399 14.55 24.72 4.11
CA SER A 399 15.49 25.84 4.30
C SER A 399 16.72 25.44 5.11
N GLU A 400 16.55 24.55 6.10
CA GLU A 400 17.65 24.02 6.91
C GLU A 400 18.57 23.17 6.03
N VAL A 401 17.99 22.27 5.22
CA VAL A 401 18.75 21.44 4.26
C VAL A 401 19.56 22.31 3.31
N GLN A 402 18.95 23.35 2.71
CA GLN A 402 19.65 24.27 1.81
C GLN A 402 20.78 25.04 2.50
N GLN A 403 20.58 25.46 3.75
CA GLN A 403 21.62 26.13 4.55
C GLN A 403 22.78 25.18 4.90
N LEU A 404 22.48 23.93 5.25
CA LEU A 404 23.51 22.93 5.55
C LEU A 404 24.30 22.51 4.31
N GLN A 405 23.64 22.41 3.16
CA GLN A 405 24.30 22.16 1.88
C GLN A 405 25.20 23.32 1.46
N SER A 406 24.72 24.56 1.52
CA SER A 406 25.49 25.75 1.15
C SER A 406 26.70 26.01 2.07
N SER A 407 26.60 25.59 3.34
CA SER A 407 27.73 25.64 4.29
C SER A 407 28.68 24.44 4.17
N GLY A 408 28.40 23.48 3.28
CA GLY A 408 29.20 22.25 3.13
C GLY A 408 29.13 21.30 4.33
N ARG A 409 28.18 21.51 5.25
CA ARG A 409 27.99 20.70 6.47
C ARG A 409 27.14 19.46 6.22
N LEU A 410 26.40 19.44 5.11
CA LEU A 410 25.60 18.29 4.67
C LEU A 410 26.04 17.87 3.27
N SER A 411 26.61 16.67 3.17
CA SER A 411 27.00 16.05 1.91
C SER A 411 25.87 15.22 1.28
N ASP A 412 24.91 14.77 2.10
CA ASP A 412 23.84 13.86 1.69
C ASP A 412 22.52 14.21 2.38
N THR A 413 21.55 14.65 1.58
CA THR A 413 20.19 14.97 2.03
C THR A 413 19.45 13.75 2.55
N GLY A 414 19.68 12.57 1.97
CA GLY A 414 19.03 11.32 2.37
C GLY A 414 19.34 11.00 3.84
N ARG A 415 20.61 11.11 4.22
CA ARG A 415 21.05 10.91 5.61
C ARG A 415 20.37 11.86 6.60
N TYR A 416 20.19 13.13 6.24
CA TYR A 416 19.46 14.07 7.11
C TYR A 416 18.02 13.60 7.33
N ILE A 417 17.31 13.20 6.26
CA ILE A 417 15.94 12.71 6.33
C ILE A 417 15.87 11.44 7.19
N ASP A 418 16.78 10.50 6.97
CA ASP A 418 16.87 9.25 7.75
C ASP A 418 17.08 9.53 9.23
N ASP A 419 17.94 10.48 9.58
CA ASP A 419 18.18 10.90 10.95
C ASP A 419 16.92 11.51 11.59
N GLN A 420 16.14 12.33 10.86
CA GLN A 420 14.87 12.90 11.34
C GLN A 420 13.78 11.84 11.51
N MET A 421 13.75 10.82 10.63
CA MET A 421 12.77 9.72 10.63
C MET A 421 13.17 8.55 11.53
N SER A 422 14.42 8.52 12.02
CA SER A 422 14.98 7.40 12.79
C SER A 422 14.15 6.97 14.00
N ALA A 423 13.56 7.94 14.74
CA ALA A 423 12.71 7.65 15.90
C ALA A 423 11.40 6.94 15.50
N LEU A 424 10.84 7.30 14.34
CA LEU A 424 9.63 6.68 13.81
C LEU A 424 9.94 5.22 13.47
N TRP A 425 10.98 4.97 12.69
CA TRP A 425 11.34 3.61 12.26
C TRP A 425 11.78 2.71 13.41
N ARG A 426 12.51 3.23 14.40
CA ARG A 426 12.81 2.48 15.64
C ARG A 426 11.55 2.05 16.39
N THR A 427 10.50 2.87 16.38
CA THR A 427 9.22 2.53 17.00
C THR A 427 8.52 1.44 16.19
N VAL A 428 8.56 1.52 14.85
CA VAL A 428 8.05 0.47 13.96
C VAL A 428 8.73 -0.87 14.25
N ASP A 429 10.07 -0.88 14.33
CA ASP A 429 10.85 -2.10 14.55
C ASP A 429 10.61 -2.72 15.93
N ARG A 430 10.36 -1.88 16.95
CA ARG A 430 10.17 -2.31 18.34
C ARG A 430 8.75 -2.81 18.62
N GLU A 431 7.74 -2.09 18.13
CA GLU A 431 6.35 -2.24 18.61
C GLU A 431 5.40 -2.79 17.55
N ILE A 432 5.66 -2.51 16.27
CA ILE A 432 4.75 -2.85 15.17
C ILE A 432 5.18 -4.12 14.45
N LYS A 433 6.49 -4.32 14.29
CA LYS A 433 7.07 -5.50 13.65
C LYS A 433 6.43 -6.78 14.19
N LEU A 434 5.89 -7.58 13.28
CA LEU A 434 5.23 -8.81 13.62
C LEU A 434 6.24 -9.81 14.18
N SER A 435 5.83 -10.50 15.23
CA SER A 435 6.65 -11.49 15.93
C SER A 435 6.10 -12.90 15.75
N GLU A 436 6.96 -13.90 15.87
CA GLU A 436 6.53 -15.29 15.84
C GLU A 436 5.46 -15.57 16.90
N MET A 437 4.46 -16.38 16.53
CA MET A 437 3.37 -16.71 17.42
C MET A 437 3.89 -17.51 18.63
N PRO A 438 3.57 -17.09 19.87
CA PRO A 438 3.93 -17.85 21.05
C PRO A 438 3.21 -19.20 21.07
N LYS A 439 3.76 -20.16 21.83
CA LYS A 439 3.06 -21.42 22.11
C LYS A 439 1.83 -21.11 22.97
N LEU A 440 0.65 -21.40 22.44
CA LEU A 440 -0.63 -21.17 23.11
C LEU A 440 -1.10 -22.45 23.78
N SER A 441 -1.83 -22.30 24.90
CA SER A 441 -2.58 -23.38 25.52
C SER A 441 -4.01 -23.44 24.99
N PRO A 442 -4.67 -24.63 25.03
CA PRO A 442 -6.09 -24.75 24.68
C PRO A 442 -6.99 -23.78 25.45
N GLU A 443 -6.72 -23.58 26.74
CA GLU A 443 -7.48 -22.63 27.58
C GLU A 443 -7.35 -21.18 27.11
N SER A 444 -6.16 -20.76 26.68
CA SER A 444 -5.95 -19.42 26.15
C SER A 444 -6.68 -19.22 24.82
N ALA A 445 -6.70 -20.25 23.96
CA ALA A 445 -7.42 -20.21 22.70
C ALA A 445 -8.95 -20.10 22.92
N ARG A 446 -9.52 -20.93 23.82
CA ARG A 446 -10.95 -20.86 24.16
C ARG A 446 -11.36 -19.52 24.74
N ARG A 447 -10.56 -18.94 25.64
CA ARG A 447 -10.82 -17.60 26.20
C ARG A 447 -10.81 -16.54 25.10
N ARG A 448 -9.87 -16.64 24.16
CA ARG A 448 -9.78 -15.73 23.02
C ARG A 448 -10.98 -15.86 22.09
N ILE A 449 -11.42 -17.08 21.77
CA ILE A 449 -12.63 -17.32 20.99
C ILE A 449 -13.86 -16.75 21.70
N GLY A 450 -14.01 -16.97 23.01
CA GLY A 450 -15.08 -16.36 23.79
C GLY A 450 -15.11 -14.83 23.65
N SER A 451 -13.96 -14.18 23.80
CA SER A 451 -13.84 -12.72 23.59
C SER A 451 -14.16 -12.30 22.17
N LEU A 452 -13.79 -13.09 21.15
CA LEU A 452 -14.11 -12.81 19.76
C LEU A 452 -15.62 -12.89 19.51
N LEU A 453 -16.29 -13.91 20.06
CA LEU A 453 -17.73 -14.10 19.96
C LEU A 453 -18.51 -13.01 20.71
N GLU A 454 -17.98 -12.51 21.82
CA GLU A 454 -18.56 -11.38 22.56
C GLU A 454 -18.37 -10.05 21.83
N SER A 455 -17.21 -9.83 21.22
CA SER A 455 -16.88 -8.59 20.50
C SER A 455 -17.45 -8.54 19.09
N GLY A 456 -17.77 -9.69 18.51
CA GLY A 456 -18.17 -9.86 17.12
C GLY A 456 -19.67 -9.71 16.94
N GLY A 457 -20.12 -8.49 16.68
CA GLY A 457 -21.38 -8.29 15.97
C GLY A 457 -21.18 -8.56 14.47
N GLY A 458 -21.69 -9.68 13.95
CA GLY A 458 -21.84 -9.93 12.51
C GLY A 458 -20.81 -10.84 11.83
N ARG A 459 -21.06 -11.07 10.53
CA ARG A 459 -20.36 -11.96 9.59
C ARG A 459 -18.90 -11.54 9.34
N ASN A 460 -17.97 -11.96 10.20
CA ASN A 460 -16.57 -11.55 10.11
C ASN A 460 -15.63 -12.70 9.69
N LEU A 461 -15.14 -12.66 8.45
CA LEU A 461 -14.21 -13.66 7.89
C LEU A 461 -12.89 -13.74 8.67
N ARG A 462 -12.36 -12.61 9.16
CA ARG A 462 -11.13 -12.59 9.97
C ARG A 462 -11.29 -13.41 11.25
N THR A 463 -12.45 -13.32 11.89
CA THR A 463 -12.74 -14.09 13.11
C THR A 463 -12.79 -15.59 12.82
N LEU A 464 -13.44 -15.99 11.71
CA LEU A 464 -13.48 -17.39 11.28
C LEU A 464 -12.08 -17.92 10.95
N ALA A 465 -11.25 -17.13 10.27
CA ALA A 465 -9.86 -17.47 10.00
C ALA A 465 -9.04 -17.66 11.30
N GLU A 466 -9.25 -16.81 12.31
CA GLU A 466 -8.60 -16.95 13.62
C GLU A 466 -9.06 -18.24 14.35
N ILE A 467 -10.32 -18.63 14.24
CA ILE A 467 -10.82 -19.90 14.79
C ILE A 467 -10.16 -21.09 14.08
N ARG A 468 -10.08 -21.08 12.75
CA ARG A 468 -9.39 -22.13 11.98
C ARG A 468 -7.90 -22.23 12.31
N LEU A 469 -7.27 -21.12 12.63
CA LEU A 469 -5.89 -21.14 13.14
C LEU A 469 -5.78 -21.94 14.44
N TYR A 470 -6.67 -21.73 15.40
CA TYR A 470 -6.64 -22.51 16.64
C TYR A 470 -6.96 -23.99 16.42
N GLN A 471 -7.85 -24.31 15.48
CA GLN A 471 -8.11 -25.68 15.06
C GLN A 471 -6.87 -26.36 14.46
N SER A 472 -6.15 -25.67 13.56
CA SER A 472 -4.95 -26.21 12.92
C SER A 472 -3.81 -26.54 13.88
N ARG A 473 -3.80 -25.85 15.03
CA ARG A 473 -2.83 -26.09 16.11
C ARG A 473 -3.30 -27.13 17.12
N GLY A 474 -4.46 -27.75 16.91
CA GLY A 474 -5.06 -28.72 17.83
C GLY A 474 -5.42 -28.12 19.19
N LEU A 475 -5.70 -26.82 19.25
CA LEU A 475 -6.03 -26.11 20.49
C LEU A 475 -7.52 -26.15 20.81
N ILE A 476 -8.34 -26.42 19.80
CA ILE A 476 -9.80 -26.56 19.90
C ILE A 476 -10.27 -27.75 19.06
N GLU A 477 -11.40 -28.31 19.46
CA GLU A 477 -12.03 -29.45 18.77
C GLU A 477 -12.99 -29.00 17.67
N MET A 478 -13.33 -29.92 16.75
CA MET A 478 -14.24 -29.62 15.63
C MET A 478 -15.62 -29.15 16.11
N ASP A 479 -16.13 -29.70 17.23
CA ASP A 479 -17.42 -29.29 17.78
C ASP A 479 -17.40 -27.84 18.30
N GLU A 480 -16.28 -27.41 18.87
CA GLU A 480 -16.08 -26.02 19.29
C GLU A 480 -16.03 -25.08 18.08
N VAL A 481 -15.42 -25.52 16.97
CA VAL A 481 -15.40 -24.78 15.69
C VAL A 481 -16.81 -24.69 15.10
N ASN A 482 -17.56 -25.79 15.07
CA ASN A 482 -18.95 -25.83 14.61
C ASN A 482 -19.82 -24.82 15.35
N ASN A 483 -19.75 -24.81 16.67
CA ASN A 483 -20.51 -23.88 17.50
C ASN A 483 -20.09 -22.42 17.24
N ALA A 484 -18.79 -22.15 17.10
CA ALA A 484 -18.31 -20.79 16.84
C ALA A 484 -18.74 -20.28 15.46
N TYR A 485 -18.71 -21.14 14.43
CA TYR A 485 -19.21 -20.82 13.09
C TYR A 485 -20.71 -20.52 13.09
N ASP A 486 -21.51 -21.35 13.76
CA ASP A 486 -22.95 -21.13 13.90
C ASP A 486 -23.27 -19.80 14.63
N ILE A 487 -22.52 -19.46 15.68
CA ILE A 487 -22.72 -18.20 16.40
C ILE A 487 -22.37 -16.98 15.52
N ILE A 488 -21.28 -17.04 14.75
CA ILE A 488 -20.79 -15.89 13.98
C ILE A 488 -21.61 -15.63 12.71
N GLY A 489 -22.01 -16.69 12.00
CA GLY A 489 -22.65 -16.58 10.69
C GLY A 489 -23.86 -17.44 10.46
N GLY A 490 -24.28 -18.21 11.46
CA GLY A 490 -25.39 -19.15 11.35
C GLY A 490 -25.23 -20.11 10.18
N PRO A 491 -26.29 -20.29 9.36
CA PRO A 491 -26.31 -21.29 8.31
C PRO A 491 -25.24 -21.04 7.24
N ASP A 492 -24.95 -19.78 6.88
CA ASP A 492 -23.99 -19.46 5.83
C ASP A 492 -22.56 -19.84 6.23
N ALA A 493 -22.18 -19.57 7.49
CA ALA A 493 -20.88 -20.01 8.00
C ALA A 493 -20.79 -21.55 8.03
N LEU A 494 -21.86 -22.24 8.44
CA LEU A 494 -21.89 -23.69 8.39
C LEU A 494 -21.81 -24.22 6.96
N THR A 495 -22.43 -23.55 5.99
CA THR A 495 -22.26 -23.82 4.55
C THR A 495 -20.81 -23.66 4.14
N MET A 496 -20.10 -22.60 4.55
CA MET A 496 -18.66 -22.45 4.28
C MET A 496 -17.80 -23.59 4.82
N MET A 497 -18.26 -24.33 5.83
CA MET A 497 -17.50 -25.42 6.41
C MET A 497 -17.87 -26.78 5.81
N HIS A 498 -19.16 -27.08 5.69
CA HIS A 498 -19.68 -28.42 5.35
C HIS A 498 -20.33 -28.50 3.97
N GLY A 499 -20.57 -27.35 3.34
CA GLY A 499 -21.20 -27.26 2.03
C GLY A 499 -20.32 -27.82 0.90
N PRO A 500 -20.92 -28.05 -0.28
CA PRO A 500 -20.15 -28.40 -1.47
C PRO A 500 -19.16 -27.28 -1.82
N ARG A 501 -18.06 -27.63 -2.49
CA ARG A 501 -16.96 -26.70 -2.77
C ARG A 501 -17.45 -25.38 -3.40
N GLU A 502 -18.31 -25.45 -4.41
CA GLU A 502 -18.81 -24.27 -5.12
C GLU A 502 -19.58 -23.31 -4.19
N GLU A 503 -20.52 -23.84 -3.39
CA GLU A 503 -21.30 -23.03 -2.44
C GLU A 503 -20.40 -22.41 -1.35
N ARG A 504 -19.35 -23.12 -0.90
CA ARG A 504 -18.37 -22.59 0.06
C ARG A 504 -17.65 -21.37 -0.49
N LEU A 505 -17.18 -21.46 -1.74
CA LEU A 505 -16.47 -20.39 -2.42
C LEU A 505 -17.38 -19.19 -2.65
N GLU A 506 -18.60 -19.41 -3.14
CA GLU A 506 -19.57 -18.34 -3.38
C GLU A 506 -19.94 -17.61 -2.08
N THR A 507 -20.23 -18.36 -1.00
CA THR A 507 -20.56 -17.76 0.30
C THR A 507 -19.39 -16.92 0.82
N ALA A 508 -18.15 -17.42 0.71
CA ALA A 508 -16.96 -16.69 1.14
C ALA A 508 -16.72 -15.42 0.30
N ARG A 509 -16.92 -15.46 -1.02
CA ARG A 509 -16.83 -14.29 -1.91
C ARG A 509 -17.87 -13.22 -1.57
N ASN A 510 -19.12 -13.63 -1.36
CA ASN A 510 -20.21 -12.71 -1.00
C ASN A 510 -19.90 -11.99 0.31
N TRP A 511 -19.45 -12.74 1.33
CA TRP A 511 -19.03 -12.15 2.60
C TRP A 511 -17.81 -11.24 2.44
N ALA A 512 -16.87 -11.57 1.56
CA ALA A 512 -15.71 -10.73 1.31
C ALA A 512 -16.12 -9.38 0.73
N ILE A 513 -17.04 -9.37 -0.25
CA ILE A 513 -17.60 -8.13 -0.82
C ILE A 513 -18.38 -7.36 0.25
N GLU A 514 -19.34 -7.99 0.92
CA GLU A 514 -20.15 -7.37 1.99
C GLU A 514 -19.27 -6.69 3.03
N SER A 515 -18.17 -7.33 3.45
CA SER A 515 -17.26 -6.80 4.47
C SER A 515 -16.46 -5.56 4.05
N VAL A 516 -16.32 -5.33 2.74
CA VAL A 516 -15.69 -4.13 2.19
C VAL A 516 -16.75 -3.07 1.91
N SER A 517 -17.96 -3.45 1.49
CA SER A 517 -19.08 -2.52 1.24
C SER A 517 -19.62 -1.85 2.50
N ILE A 518 -19.64 -2.55 3.64
CA ILE A 518 -20.08 -1.96 4.92
C ILE A 518 -19.21 -0.75 5.33
N ALA A 519 -17.97 -0.66 4.83
CA ALA A 519 -17.10 0.49 5.08
C ALA A 519 -17.57 1.79 4.42
N GLU A 520 -18.43 1.76 3.40
CA GLU A 520 -18.89 2.97 2.70
C GLU A 520 -20.18 3.57 3.29
N GLU A 521 -20.97 2.79 4.03
CA GLU A 521 -22.29 3.21 4.55
C GLU A 521 -22.27 3.76 5.99
N GLU A 522 -21.18 3.56 6.73
CA GLU A 522 -20.94 4.11 8.09
C GLU A 522 -20.09 5.39 8.06
#